data_AF-A0ABD3TKX8-F1
#
_entry.id   AF-A0ABD3TKX8-F1
#
_cell.length_a   1.000
_cell.length_b   1.000
_cell.length_c   1.000
_cell.angle_alpha   90.00
_cell.angle_beta   90.00
_cell.angle_gamma   90.00
#
_symmetry.space_group_name_H-M   'P 1'
#
loop_
_entity.id
_entity.type
_entity.pdbx_description
1 polymer ?
#
loop_
_entity_poly.entity_id
_entity_poly.type
_entity_poly.pdbx_seq_one_letter_code
_entity_poly.pdbx_strand_id
1 'polypeptide(L)'
;MIPRILFYVGVPLVFGFALLQVFGLLKEGGFWDVPIWLPFSTTFLTFGASALGIAIGSLSTSLDAEKEGSLLGLEQLEKNWDEMWKEED
;
A
#
# COMPACT_ATOMS: atom_id res chain seq x y z
N MET A 1 6.95 -13.32 4.29
CA MET A 1 7.32 -11.90 4.10
C MET A 1 6.98 -11.39 2.69
N ILE A 2 7.63 -11.90 1.63
CA ILE A 2 7.50 -11.37 0.24
C ILE A 2 6.05 -11.27 -0.29
N PRO A 3 5.15 -12.25 -0.06
CA PRO A 3 3.77 -12.14 -0.57
C PRO A 3 2.98 -10.97 0.03
N ARG A 4 3.24 -10.60 1.30
CA ARG A 4 2.56 -9.47 1.96
C ARG A 4 3.06 -8.13 1.43
N ILE A 5 4.38 -8.00 1.24
CA ILE A 5 4.96 -6.81 0.59
C ILE A 5 4.38 -6.66 -0.81
N LEU A 6 4.36 -7.73 -1.61
CA LEU A 6 3.77 -7.71 -2.95
C LEU A 6 2.28 -7.33 -2.92
N PHE A 7 1.54 -7.76 -1.91
CA PHE A 7 0.13 -7.37 -1.75
C PHE A 7 0.00 -5.88 -1.42
N TYR A 8 0.69 -5.38 -0.38
CA TYR A 8 0.62 -3.98 0.05
C TYR A 8 1.18 -3.00 -0.98
N VAL A 9 2.13 -3.41 -1.82
CA VAL A 9 2.69 -2.60 -2.92
C VAL A 9 1.85 -2.76 -4.19
N GLY A 10 1.46 -3.98 -4.52
CA GLY A 10 0.81 -4.31 -5.79
C GLY A 10 -0.65 -3.86 -5.85
N VAL A 11 -1.41 -4.00 -4.76
CA VAL A 11 -2.83 -3.62 -4.73
C VAL A 11 -3.00 -2.12 -5.02
N PRO A 12 -2.30 -1.20 -4.34
CA PRO A 12 -2.44 0.22 -4.64
C PRO A 12 -1.92 0.59 -6.04
N LEU A 13 -0.86 -0.05 -6.54
CA LEU A 13 -0.38 0.16 -7.92
C LEU A 13 -1.44 -0.19 -8.96
N VAL A 14 -1.96 -1.43 -8.92
CA VAL A 14 -2.96 -1.90 -9.89
C VAL A 14 -4.21 -1.04 -9.81
N PHE A 15 -4.65 -0.70 -8.60
CA PHE A 15 -5.80 0.17 -8.39
C PHE A 15 -5.58 1.58 -8.95
N GLY A 16 -4.40 2.17 -8.70
CA GLY A 16 -4.03 3.48 -9.25
C GLY A 16 -4.03 3.50 -10.77
N PHE A 17 -3.43 2.49 -11.41
CA PHE A 17 -3.46 2.36 -12.87
C PHE A 17 -4.88 2.20 -13.41
N ALA A 18 -5.70 1.37 -12.78
CA ALA A 18 -7.09 1.19 -13.19
C ALA A 18 -7.90 2.49 -13.12
N LEU A 19 -7.77 3.26 -12.03
CA LEU A 19 -8.43 4.55 -11.89
C LEU A 19 -7.97 5.56 -12.95
N LEU A 20 -6.67 5.66 -13.20
CA LEU A 20 -6.12 6.56 -14.22
C LEU A 20 -6.62 6.19 -15.62
N GLN A 21 -6.74 4.90 -15.93
CA GLN A 21 -7.34 4.44 -17.20
C GLN A 21 -8.82 4.83 -17.29
N VAL A 22 -9.60 4.64 -16.22
CA VAL A 22 -11.01 5.06 -16.18
C VAL A 22 -11.14 6.57 -16.40
N PHE A 23 -10.30 7.39 -15.76
CA PHE A 23 -10.31 8.84 -15.99
C PHE A 23 -9.97 9.21 -17.44
N GLY A 24 -9.01 8.51 -18.04
CA GLY A 24 -8.66 8.67 -19.46
C GLY A 24 -9.85 8.39 -20.37
N LEU A 25 -10.51 7.24 -20.19
CA LEU A 25 -11.67 6.84 -20.99
C LEU A 25 -12.86 7.80 -20.83
N LEU A 26 -13.11 8.28 -19.60
CA LEU A 26 -14.17 9.26 -19.33
C LEU A 26 -13.91 10.60 -20.01
N LYS A 27 -12.65 11.04 -20.02
CA LYS A 27 -12.22 12.29 -20.65
C LYS A 27 -12.26 12.18 -22.18
N GLU A 28 -11.73 11.10 -22.75
CA GLU A 28 -11.72 10.86 -24.20
C GLU A 28 -13.11 10.68 -24.78
N GLY A 29 -13.99 9.99 -24.04
CA GLY A 29 -15.39 9.80 -24.44
C GLY A 29 -16.26 11.05 -24.32
N GLY A 30 -15.72 12.17 -23.81
CA GLY A 30 -16.47 13.42 -23.62
C GLY A 30 -17.60 13.32 -22.58
N PHE A 31 -17.63 12.24 -21.78
CA PHE A 31 -18.64 12.01 -20.76
C PHE A 31 -18.44 12.95 -19.57
N TRP A 32 -17.18 13.25 -19.25
CA TRP A 32 -16.85 14.12 -18.13
C TRP A 32 -15.49 14.79 -18.32
N ASP A 33 -15.44 16.10 -18.09
CA ASP A 33 -14.18 16.85 -18.06
C ASP A 33 -13.50 16.63 -16.70
N VAL A 34 -12.68 15.57 -16.63
CA VAL A 34 -12.02 15.15 -15.39
C VAL A 34 -11.07 16.25 -14.91
N PRO A 35 -11.30 16.85 -13.72
CA PRO A 35 -10.45 17.91 -13.20
C PRO A 35 -9.02 17.43 -12.98
N ILE A 36 -8.03 18.28 -13.28
CA ILE A 36 -6.61 17.91 -13.21
C ILE A 36 -6.16 17.45 -11.82
N TRP A 37 -6.74 17.98 -10.74
CA TRP A 37 -6.38 17.57 -9.38
C TRP A 37 -6.69 16.10 -9.10
N LEU A 38 -7.66 15.51 -9.80
CA LEU A 38 -8.20 14.17 -9.52
C LEU A 38 -7.22 13.06 -9.94
N PRO A 39 -6.64 13.05 -11.16
CA PRO A 39 -5.53 12.16 -11.52
C PRO A 39 -4.26 12.41 -10.69
N PHE A 40 -3.97 13.66 -10.34
CA PHE A 40 -2.80 14.00 -9.50
C PHE A 40 -2.93 13.41 -8.10
N SER A 41 -4.07 13.64 -7.42
CA SER A 41 -4.34 13.08 -6.10
C SER A 41 -4.35 11.55 -6.14
N THR A 42 -4.94 10.95 -7.18
CA THR A 42 -4.95 9.49 -7.33
C THR A 42 -3.53 8.95 -7.44
N THR A 43 -2.71 9.53 -8.31
CA THR A 43 -1.30 9.14 -8.45
C THR A 43 -0.56 9.27 -7.14
N PHE A 44 -0.67 10.43 -6.48
CA PHE A 44 0.03 10.69 -5.21
C PHE A 44 -0.38 9.67 -4.13
N LEU A 45 -1.68 9.43 -3.96
CA LEU A 45 -2.18 8.52 -2.93
C LEU A 45 -1.83 7.06 -3.22
N THR A 46 -2.03 6.58 -4.44
CA THR A 46 -1.83 5.16 -4.74
C THR A 46 -0.36 4.79 -4.86
N PHE A 47 0.46 5.65 -5.48
CA PHE A 47 1.90 5.41 -5.56
C PHE A 47 2.59 5.68 -4.22
N GLY A 48 2.14 6.69 -3.47
CA GLY A 48 2.59 6.93 -2.10
C GLY A 48 2.28 5.77 -1.18
N ALA A 49 1.05 5.24 -1.21
CA ALA A 49 0.67 4.04 -0.47
C ALA A 49 1.49 2.82 -0.90
N SER A 50 1.79 2.66 -2.19
CA SER A 50 2.66 1.59 -2.69
C SER A 50 4.08 1.69 -2.13
N ALA A 51 4.65 2.89 -2.07
CA ALA A 51 5.97 3.12 -1.49
C ALA A 51 5.99 2.76 0.01
N LEU A 52 4.96 3.15 0.76
CA LEU A 52 4.79 2.80 2.18
C LEU A 52 4.53 1.30 2.40
N GLY A 53 3.98 0.62 1.40
CA GLY A 53 3.68 -0.81 1.43
C GLY A 53 4.89 -1.69 1.69
N ILE A 54 6.11 -1.24 1.39
CA ILE A 54 7.34 -1.96 1.73
C ILE A 54 7.57 -1.94 3.25
N ALA A 55 7.46 -0.77 3.88
CA ALA A 55 7.66 -0.62 5.33
C ALA A 55 6.55 -1.33 6.13
N ILE A 56 5.29 -1.17 5.71
CA ILE A 56 4.14 -1.86 6.32
C ILE A 56 4.27 -3.37 6.10
N GLY A 57 4.67 -3.79 4.89
CA GLY A 57 4.86 -5.18 4.52
C GLY A 57 6.01 -5.85 5.27
N SER A 58 7.07 -5.14 5.63
CA SER A 58 8.15 -5.66 6.47
C SER A 58 7.73 -5.77 7.94
N LEU A 59 7.09 -4.72 8.49
CA LEU A 59 6.64 -4.70 9.89
C LEU A 59 5.52 -5.71 10.16
N SER A 60 4.67 -6.01 9.18
CA SER A 60 3.56 -6.97 9.33
C SER A 60 3.97 -8.45 9.28
N THR A 61 5.27 -8.76 9.44
CA THR A 61 5.78 -10.13 9.35
C THR A 61 6.17 -10.69 10.71
N SER A 62 6.01 -12.01 10.88
CA SER A 62 6.47 -12.68 12.09
C SER A 62 7.99 -12.72 12.10
N LEU A 63 8.59 -12.22 13.18
CA LEU A 63 10.02 -12.38 13.47
C LEU A 63 10.32 -13.75 14.12
N ASP A 64 9.27 -14.48 14.54
CA ASP A 64 9.36 -15.82 15.09
C ASP A 64 9.17 -16.86 13.97
N ALA A 65 10.22 -17.64 13.69
CA ALA A 65 10.23 -18.64 12.62
C ALA A 65 9.33 -19.85 12.91
N GLU A 66 8.95 -20.07 14.17
CA GLU A 66 8.11 -21.19 14.59
C GLU A 66 6.61 -20.86 14.56
N LYS A 67 6.25 -19.59 14.34
CA LYS A 67 4.86 -19.12 14.31
C LYS A 67 4.51 -18.45 12.98
N GLU A 68 3.54 -19.03 12.26
CA GLU A 68 2.87 -18.32 11.18
C GLU A 68 2.11 -17.12 11.75
N GLY A 69 2.54 -15.91 11.38
CA GLY A 69 1.87 -14.67 11.80
C GLY A 69 0.48 -14.51 11.17
N SER A 70 -0.35 -13.66 11.78
CA SER A 70 -1.73 -13.33 11.35
C SER A 70 -1.82 -13.02 9.84
N LEU A 71 -2.93 -13.42 9.18
CA LEU A 71 -3.17 -13.28 7.73
C LEU A 71 -2.77 -11.92 7.14
N LEU A 72 -3.20 -10.82 7.79
CA LEU A 72 -2.84 -9.45 7.39
C LEU A 72 -1.62 -8.91 8.13
N GLY A 73 -1.22 -9.56 9.22
CA GLY A 73 -0.03 -9.20 9.98
C GLY A 73 -0.20 -8.01 10.91
N LEU A 74 -1.44 -7.63 11.27
CA LEU A 74 -1.72 -6.43 12.07
C LEU A 74 -1.16 -6.53 13.50
N GLU A 75 -1.28 -7.68 14.14
CA GLU A 75 -0.68 -7.92 15.47
C GLU A 75 0.85 -7.84 15.42
N GLN A 76 1.46 -8.33 14.33
CA GLN A 76 2.90 -8.25 14.11
C GLN A 76 3.32 -6.81 13.83
N LEU A 77 2.51 -6.05 13.09
CA LEU A 77 2.77 -4.64 12.80
C LEU A 77 2.84 -3.82 14.10
N GLU A 78 1.84 -3.95 14.97
CA GLU A 78 1.79 -3.24 16.26
C GLU A 78 2.98 -3.62 17.14
N LYS A 79 3.21 -4.93 17.34
CA LYS A 79 4.32 -5.40 18.17
C LYS A 79 5.68 -4.97 17.65
N ASN A 80 5.95 -5.17 16.35
CA ASN A 80 7.23 -4.83 15.75
C ASN A 80 7.45 -3.32 15.68
N TRP A 81 6.38 -2.53 15.57
CA TRP A 81 6.46 -1.07 15.65
C TRP A 81 6.92 -0.62 17.03
N ASP A 82 6.27 -1.08 18.09
CA ASP A 82 6.65 -0.73 19.47
C ASP A 82 8.07 -1.18 19.80
N GLU A 83 8.48 -2.36 19.33
CA GLU A 83 9.83 -2.89 19.53
C GLU A 83 10.90 -2.08 18.80
N MET A 84 10.61 -1.56 17.59
CA MET A 84 11.53 -0.70 16.82
C MET A 84 11.87 0.61 17.54
N TRP A 85 10.98 1.10 18.41
CA TRP A 85 11.16 2.35 19.15
C TRP A 85 11.69 2.17 20.58
N LYS A 86 11.92 0.94 21.04
CA LYS A 86 12.54 0.72 22.35
C LYS A 86 14.01 1.10 22.29
N GLU A 87 14.44 1.96 23.20
CA GLU A 87 15.85 2.25 23.42
C GLU A 87 16.50 1.06 24.14
N GLU A 88 17.71 0.67 23.73
CA GLU A 88 18.51 -0.33 24.44
C GLU A 88 19.07 0.32 25.72
N ASP A 89 18.52 -0.09 26.89
CA ASP A 89 19.06 0.26 28.21
C ASP A 89 20.44 -0.36 28.47
#